data_AF-A0A934NL14-F1
#
_entry.id   AF-A0A934NL14-F1
#
_cell.length_a   1.000
_cell.length_b   1.000
_cell.length_c   1.000
_cell.angle_alpha   90.00
_cell.angle_beta   90.00
_cell.angle_gamma   90.00
#
_symmetry.space_group_name_H-M   'P 1'
#
loop_
_entity.id
_entity.type
_entity.pdbx_description
1 polymer ?
#
loop_
_entity_poly.entity_id
_entity_poly.type
_entity_poly.pdbx_seq_one_letter_code
_entity_poly.pdbx_strand_id
1 'polypeptide(L)'
;TYNRLNVTLTEDDVMGESLYNSMLPGIVSDLQAKGLAVDSEGAVVVYLDEYKNKDGDPMGVIIRKKDGGYLYTTTDIACAKYRYETLG
;
A
#
# COMPACT_ATOMS: atom_id res chain seq x y z
N THR A 1 -11.01 17.37 -20.26
CA THR A 1 -9.86 16.92 -21.08
C THR A 1 -10.11 15.60 -21.77
N TYR A 2 -10.59 14.54 -21.08
CA TYR A 2 -10.86 13.23 -21.69
C TYR A 2 -11.80 13.26 -22.90
N ASN A 3 -12.91 13.99 -22.84
CA ASN A 3 -13.83 14.12 -23.97
C ASN A 3 -13.17 14.69 -25.25
N ARG A 4 -12.17 15.58 -25.10
CA ARG A 4 -11.43 16.14 -26.25
C ARG A 4 -10.51 15.14 -26.92
N LEU A 5 -10.12 14.07 -26.20
CA LEU A 5 -9.22 13.02 -26.67
C LEU A 5 -9.97 11.74 -27.08
N ASN A 6 -11.31 11.74 -27.03
CA ASN A 6 -12.14 10.57 -27.32
C ASN A 6 -11.72 9.32 -26.51
N VAL A 7 -11.40 9.51 -25.24
CA VAL A 7 -11.06 8.43 -24.28
C VAL A 7 -12.33 7.94 -23.59
N THR A 8 -12.40 6.65 -23.26
CA THR A 8 -13.59 6.02 -22.66
C THR A 8 -13.70 6.19 -21.15
N LEU A 9 -12.73 6.83 -20.49
CA LEU A 9 -12.74 7.09 -19.05
C LEU A 9 -13.85 8.08 -18.69
N THR A 10 -14.64 7.71 -17.69
CA THR A 10 -15.75 8.46 -17.13
C THR A 10 -15.50 8.77 -15.65
N GLU A 11 -16.39 9.55 -15.03
CA GLU A 11 -16.31 9.82 -13.58
C GLU A 11 -16.56 8.57 -12.74
N ASP A 12 -17.36 7.62 -13.24
CA ASP A 12 -17.66 6.36 -12.57
C ASP A 12 -16.44 5.42 -12.49
N ASP A 13 -15.43 5.62 -13.36
CA ASP A 13 -14.19 4.84 -13.36
C ASP A 13 -13.18 5.32 -12.29
N VAL A 14 -13.49 6.42 -11.59
CA VAL A 14 -12.57 7.03 -10.62
C VAL A 14 -12.55 6.23 -9.32
N MET A 15 -11.46 5.50 -9.10
CA MET A 15 -11.15 4.83 -7.83
C MET A 15 -9.87 5.41 -7.21
N GLY A 16 -9.99 6.58 -6.59
CA GLY A 16 -8.87 7.29 -5.96
C GLY A 16 -8.32 6.61 -4.70
N GLU A 17 -7.16 7.05 -4.23
CA GLU A 17 -6.50 6.48 -3.03
C GLU A 17 -7.37 6.53 -1.77
N SER A 18 -8.20 7.57 -1.64
CA SER A 18 -9.09 7.76 -0.50
C SER A 18 -10.10 6.63 -0.30
N LEU A 19 -10.43 5.88 -1.36
CA LEU A 19 -11.28 4.69 -1.30
C LEU A 19 -10.72 3.64 -0.33
N TYR A 20 -9.40 3.54 -0.22
CA TYR A 20 -8.72 2.50 0.55
C TYR A 20 -8.35 2.93 1.98
N ASN A 21 -8.61 4.18 2.37
CA ASN A 21 -8.18 4.73 3.66
C ASN A 21 -8.64 3.90 4.87
N SER A 22 -9.88 3.38 4.82
CA SER A 22 -10.45 2.55 5.88
C SER A 22 -9.79 1.16 5.98
N MET A 23 -9.15 0.68 4.90
CA MET A 23 -8.49 -0.62 4.85
C MET A 23 -7.08 -0.57 5.43
N LEU A 24 -6.40 0.58 5.38
CA LEU A 24 -4.97 0.69 5.71
C LEU A 24 -4.61 0.18 7.12
N PRO A 25 -5.37 0.50 8.19
CA PRO A 25 -5.08 -0.04 9.51
C PRO A 25 -5.17 -1.58 9.54
N GLY A 26 -6.17 -2.15 8.86
CA GLY A 26 -6.38 -3.59 8.78
C GLY A 26 -5.26 -4.30 8.01
N ILE A 27 -4.75 -3.70 6.93
CA ILE A 27 -3.59 -4.23 6.19
C ILE A 27 -2.35 -4.30 7.08
N VAL A 28 -2.04 -3.22 7.82
CA VAL A 28 -0.87 -3.21 8.70
C VAL A 28 -1.00 -4.25 9.80
N SER A 29 -2.16 -4.34 10.46
CA SER A 29 -2.40 -5.34 11.50
C SER A 29 -2.32 -6.78 10.98
N ASP A 30 -2.85 -7.05 9.78
CA ASP A 30 -2.78 -8.38 9.16
C ASP A 30 -1.34 -8.79 8.84
N LEU A 31 -0.53 -7.88 8.28
CA LEU A 31 0.88 -8.15 7.99
C LEU A 31 1.71 -8.38 9.26
N GLN A 32 1.42 -7.65 10.35
CA GLN A 32 2.06 -7.89 11.65
C GLN A 32 1.64 -9.24 12.23
N ALA A 33 0.35 -9.60 12.16
CA ALA A 33 -0.15 -10.88 12.65
C ALA A 33 0.45 -12.08 11.90
N LYS A 34 0.77 -11.90 10.61
CA LYS A 34 1.47 -12.89 9.78
C LYS A 34 2.97 -12.95 10.03
N GLY A 35 3.52 -12.08 10.88
CA GLY A 35 4.96 -11.99 11.15
C GLY A 35 5.78 -11.43 9.99
N LEU A 36 5.14 -10.80 9.01
CA LEU A 36 5.81 -10.20 7.84
C LEU A 36 6.25 -8.76 8.10
N ALA A 37 5.50 -8.04 8.93
CA ALA A 37 5.78 -6.66 9.31
C ALA A 37 6.27 -6.59 10.76
N VAL A 38 7.30 -5.78 11.00
CA VAL A 38 7.91 -5.58 12.31
C VAL A 38 8.05 -4.09 12.63
N ASP A 39 8.07 -3.75 13.92
CA ASP A 39 8.43 -2.41 14.35
C ASP A 39 9.94 -2.19 14.19
N SER A 40 10.32 -1.12 13.50
CA SER A 40 11.71 -0.73 13.24
C SER A 40 11.84 0.79 13.32
N GLU A 41 12.66 1.28 14.26
CA GLU A 41 12.88 2.71 14.52
C GLU A 41 11.60 3.54 14.76
N GLY A 42 10.55 2.89 15.27
CA GLY A 42 9.24 3.48 15.52
C GLY A 42 8.31 3.50 14.29
N ALA A 43 8.77 3.04 13.13
CA ALA A 43 7.95 2.76 11.96
C ALA A 43 7.57 1.27 11.92
N VAL A 44 6.59 0.92 11.08
CA VAL A 44 6.28 -0.48 10.75
C VAL A 44 6.83 -0.79 9.36
N VAL A 45 7.65 -1.84 9.28
CA VAL A 45 8.47 -2.16 8.11
C VAL A 45 8.33 -3.63 7.75
N VAL A 46 8.28 -3.92 6.45
CA VAL A 46 8.40 -5.28 5.88
C VAL A 46 9.78 -5.40 5.25
N TYR A 47 10.57 -6.40 5.65
CA TYR A 47 11.87 -6.67 5.04
C TYR A 47 11.69 -7.71 3.93
N LEU A 48 12.20 -7.39 2.75
CA LEU A 48 12.19 -8.29 1.59
C LEU A 48 13.61 -8.70 1.26
N ASP A 49 13.89 -10.01 1.30
CA ASP A 49 15.24 -10.53 1.08
C ASP A 49 15.67 -10.45 -0.39
N GLU A 50 14.69 -10.46 -1.29
CA GLU A 50 14.83 -10.37 -2.75
C GLU A 50 15.34 -9.00 -3.20
N TYR A 51 15.15 -7.97 -2.38
CA TYR A 51 15.54 -6.59 -2.68
C TYR A 51 16.58 -6.12 -1.66
N LYS A 52 17.59 -5.39 -2.14
CA LYS A 52 18.65 -4.86 -1.27
C LYS A 52 18.60 -3.34 -1.19
N ASN A 53 18.91 -2.79 -0.03
CA ASN A 53 19.14 -1.36 0.13
C ASN A 53 20.55 -0.97 -0.40
N LYS A 54 20.90 0.32 -0.33
CA LYS A 54 22.20 0.85 -0.77
C LYS A 54 23.42 0.24 -0.07
N ASP A 55 23.22 -0.31 1.13
CA ASP A 55 24.26 -0.86 2.00
C ASP A 55 24.39 -2.39 1.81
N GLY A 56 23.53 -3.00 0.99
CA GLY A 56 23.54 -4.44 0.68
C GLY A 56 22.63 -5.30 1.56
N ASP A 57 21.98 -4.70 2.56
CA ASP A 57 21.06 -5.38 3.47
C ASP A 57 19.66 -5.55 2.86
N PRO A 58 18.81 -6.47 3.37
CA PRO A 58 17.41 -6.59 2.94
C PRO A 58 16.68 -5.24 2.93
N MET A 59 15.88 -5.00 1.89
CA MET A 59 15.16 -3.74 1.72
C MET A 59 14.01 -3.67 2.74
N GLY A 60 14.05 -2.66 3.61
CA GLY A 60 12.95 -2.33 4.50
C GLY A 60 11.91 -1.44 3.79
N VAL A 61 10.74 -2.00 3.53
CA VAL A 61 9.60 -1.28 2.96
C VAL A 61 8.71 -0.77 4.09
N ILE A 62 8.65 0.55 4.26
CA ILE A 62 7.83 1.18 5.31
C ILE A 62 6.35 1.13 4.92
N ILE A 63 5.53 0.51 5.76
CA ILE A 63 4.06 0.44 5.61
C ILE A 63 3.30 1.31 6.61
N ARG A 64 3.96 1.84 7.63
CA ARG A 64 3.45 2.92 8.49
C ARG A 64 4.62 3.70 9.08
N LYS A 65 4.58 5.03 8.98
CA LYS A 65 5.60 5.92 9.56
C LYS A 65 5.48 5.99 11.09
N LYS A 66 6.53 6.53 11.72
CA LYS A 66 6.57 6.81 13.15
C LYS A 66 5.50 7.78 13.66
N ASP A 67 5.05 8.70 12.81
CA ASP A 67 3.94 9.63 13.11
C ASP A 67 2.55 8.98 12.94
N GLY A 68 2.49 7.68 12.65
CA GLY A 68 1.25 6.94 12.40
C GLY A 68 0.70 7.11 10.98
N GLY A 69 1.31 7.96 10.15
CA GLY A 69 0.90 8.17 8.77
C GLY A 69 1.19 6.98 7.87
N TYR A 70 0.29 6.74 6.91
CA TYR A 70 0.47 5.74 5.87
C TYR A 70 1.17 6.33 4.64
N LEU A 71 1.77 5.46 3.83
CA LEU A 71 2.48 5.81 2.60
C LEU A 71 1.81 5.11 1.40
N TYR A 72 2.23 5.48 0.19
CA TYR A 72 1.72 4.91 -1.07
C TYR A 72 1.72 3.37 -1.05
N THR A 73 2.77 2.75 -0.50
CA THR A 73 2.89 1.29 -0.45
C THR A 73 1.72 0.62 0.27
N THR A 74 1.23 1.22 1.35
CA THR A 74 0.10 0.66 2.12
C THR A 74 -1.19 0.74 1.31
N THR A 75 -1.39 1.86 0.59
CA THR A 75 -2.52 2.05 -0.32
C THR A 75 -2.45 1.08 -1.49
N ASP A 76 -1.27 0.83 -2.06
CA ASP A 76 -1.09 -0.11 -3.17
C ASP A 76 -1.43 -1.56 -2.76
N ILE A 77 -1.00 -1.98 -1.57
CA ILE A 77 -1.36 -3.30 -1.02
C ILE A 77 -2.89 -3.40 -0.84
N ALA A 78 -3.50 -2.37 -0.25
CA ALA A 78 -4.96 -2.32 -0.06
C ALA A 78 -5.71 -2.34 -1.41
N CYS A 79 -5.22 -1.61 -2.40
CA CYS A 79 -5.77 -1.54 -3.75
C CYS A 79 -5.72 -2.89 -4.46
N ALA A 80 -4.57 -3.57 -4.44
CA ALA A 80 -4.44 -4.90 -5.03
C ALA A 80 -5.39 -5.91 -4.37
N LYS A 81 -5.45 -5.90 -3.03
CA LYS A 81 -6.37 -6.75 -2.27
C LYS A 81 -7.83 -6.46 -2.63
N TYR A 82 -8.23 -5.18 -2.62
CA TYR A 82 -9.59 -4.78 -2.96
C TYR A 82 -10.01 -5.21 -4.36
N ARG A 83 -9.13 -5.03 -5.35
CA ARG A 83 -9.42 -5.45 -6.73
C ARG A 83 -9.66 -6.94 -6.82
N TYR A 84 -8.83 -7.75 -6.17
CA TYR A 84 -8.97 -9.20 -6.18
C TYR A 84 -10.20 -9.69 -5.41
N GLU A 85 -10.43 -9.17 -4.21
CA GLU A 85 -11.49 -9.66 -3.31
C GLU A 85 -12.89 -9.09 -3.64
N THR A 86 -12.96 -7.87 -4.20
CA THR A 86 -14.21 -7.15 -4.43
C THR A 86 -14.59 -7.05 -5.90
N LEU A 87 -13.62 -6.81 -6.80
CA LEU A 87 -13.90 -6.57 -8.23
C LEU A 87 -13.80 -7.82 -9.09
N GLY A 88 -12.94 -8.78 -8.72
CA GLY A 88 -12.87 -10.13 -9.30
C GLY A 88 -12.70 -10.17 -10.81
#